data_AF-A0A937VTF5-F1
#
_entry.id   AF-A0A937VTF5-F1
#
_cell.length_a   1.000
_cell.length_b   1.000
_cell.length_c   1.000
_cell.angle_alpha   90.00
_cell.angle_beta   90.00
_cell.angle_gamma   90.00
#
_symmetry.space_group_name_H-M   'P 1'
#
loop_
_entity.id
_entity.type
_entity.pdbx_description
1 polymer ?
#
loop_
_entity_poly.entity_id
_entity_poly.type
_entity_poly.pdbx_seq_one_letter_code
_entity_poly.pdbx_strand_id
1 'polypeptide(L)' 'MTITLVNLFLTLIILVFGIWVYAKKKSDIALYIGIAFGLFALTHLFTLANLAAMLSILIIILRLAAYGLVLFALYRILAK' A
#
# COMPACT_ATOMS: atom_id res chain seq x y z
N MET A 1 -8.76 15.79 6.90
CA MET A 1 -8.75 14.60 7.78
C MET A 1 -9.72 13.51 7.31
N THR A 2 -10.96 13.85 6.94
CA THR A 2 -11.96 12.89 6.43
C THR A 2 -11.47 12.03 5.27
N ILE A 3 -10.88 12.66 4.24
CA ILE A 3 -10.30 11.95 3.07
C ILE A 3 -9.21 10.98 3.49
N THR A 4 -8.31 11.39 4.40
CA THR A 4 -7.21 10.55 4.89
C THR A 4 -7.73 9.33 5.63
N LEU A 5 -8.80 9.47 6.41
CA LEU A 5 -9.44 8.37 7.13
C LEU A 5 -10.06 7.35 6.15
N VAL A 6 -10.78 7.83 5.13
CA VAL A 6 -11.35 6.98 4.08
C VAL A 6 -10.24 6.23 3.34
N ASN A 7 -9.16 6.91 2.97
CA ASN A 7 -8.02 6.28 2.30
C ASN A 7 -7.35 5.23 3.17
N LEU A 8 -7.18 5.49 4.48
CA LEU A 8 -6.66 4.49 5.41
C LEU A 8 -7.55 3.24 5.43
N PHE A 9 -8.86 3.40 5.54
CA PHE A 9 -9.78 2.27 5.57
C PHE A 9 -9.73 1.43 4.29
N LEU A 10 -9.75 2.08 3.12
CA LEU A 10 -9.66 1.40 1.83
C LEU A 10 -8.31 0.69 1.65
N THR A 11 -7.20 1.33 2.02
CA THR A 11 -5.86 0.72 1.92
C THR A 11 -5.71 -0.50 2.82
N LEU A 12 -6.31 -0.50 4.02
CA LEU A 12 -6.35 -1.67 4.90
C LEU A 12 -7.20 -2.80 4.33
N ILE A 13 -8.36 -2.50 3.76
CA ILE A 13 -9.21 -3.51 3.09
C ILE A 13 -8.42 -4.18 1.94
N ILE A 14 -7.75 -3.38 1.11
CA ILE A 14 -6.97 -3.90 -0.02
C ILE A 14 -5.78 -4.73 0.46
N LEU A 15 -5.09 -4.32 1.53
CA LEU A 15 -4.05 -5.12 2.17
C LEU A 15 -4.58 -6.50 2.61
N VAL A 16 -5.72 -6.53 3.30
CA VAL A 16 -6.36 -7.77 3.75
C VAL A 16 -6.73 -8.67 2.56
N PHE A 17 -7.35 -8.11 1.53
CA PHE A 17 -7.66 -8.89 0.32
C PHE A 17 -6.41 -9.39 -0.41
N GLY A 18 -5.35 -8.57 -0.52
CA GLY A 18 -4.08 -8.99 -1.13
C GLY A 18 -3.46 -10.18 -0.40
N ILE A 19 -3.42 -10.14 0.93
CA ILE A 19 -2.96 -11.26 1.77
C ILE A 19 -3.86 -12.48 1.60
N TRP A 20 -5.18 -12.30 1.62
CA TRP A 20 -6.14 -13.40 1.49
C TRP A 20 -6.04 -14.09 0.13
N VAL A 21 -5.95 -13.33 -0.96
CA VAL A 21 -5.75 -13.87 -2.32
C VAL A 21 -4.42 -14.62 -2.41
N TYR A 22 -3.34 -14.10 -1.81
CA TYR A 22 -2.07 -14.83 -1.73
C TYR A 22 -2.22 -16.14 -0.95
N ALA A 23 -2.90 -16.13 0.19
CA ALA A 23 -3.09 -17.32 1.02
C ALA A 23 -3.86 -18.43 0.27
N LYS A 24 -4.89 -18.07 -0.51
CA LYS A 24 -5.75 -19.03 -1.23
C LYS A 24 -5.24 -19.42 -2.61
N LYS A 25 -4.72 -18.47 -3.39
CA LYS A 25 -4.33 -18.68 -4.79
C LYS A 25 -2.82 -18.72 -5.01
N LYS A 26 -2.02 -18.48 -3.97
CA LYS A 26 -0.55 -18.32 -4.06
C LYS A 26 -0.14 -17.28 -5.12
N SER A 27 -1.01 -16.30 -5.38
CA SER A 27 -0.74 -15.22 -6.32
C SER A 27 0.21 -14.21 -5.68
N ASP A 28 1.47 -14.34 -6.07
CA ASP A 28 2.57 -13.46 -5.75
C ASP A 28 2.31 -12.00 -6.20
N ILE A 29 1.60 -11.80 -7.31
CA ILE A 29 1.11 -10.50 -7.78
C ILE A 29 0.18 -9.85 -6.76
N ALA A 30 -0.80 -10.59 -6.26
CA ALA A 30 -1.76 -10.06 -5.27
C ALA A 30 -1.09 -9.67 -3.95
N LEU A 31 -0.03 -10.40 -3.57
CA LEU A 31 0.76 -10.07 -2.39
C LEU A 31 1.51 -8.74 -2.56
N TYR A 32 2.15 -8.50 -3.71
CA TYR A 32 2.83 -7.22 -3.97
C TYR A 32 1.88 -6.03 -3.93
N ILE A 33 0.69 -6.17 -4.52
CA ILE A 33 -0.35 -5.14 -4.43
C ILE A 33 -0.75 -4.94 -2.97
N GLY A 34 -1.04 -6.01 -2.23
CA GLY A 34 -1.40 -5.92 -0.81
C GLY A 34 -0.35 -5.16 0.01
N ILE A 35 0.93 -5.53 -0.11
CA ILE A 35 2.04 -4.86 0.60
C ILE A 35 2.14 -3.38 0.20
N ALA A 36 1.99 -3.04 -1.08
CA ALA A 36 1.99 -1.65 -1.52
C ALA A 36 0.90 -0.82 -0.83
N PHE A 37 -0.33 -1.35 -0.74
CA PHE A 37 -1.42 -0.71 -0.01
C PHE A 37 -1.16 -0.65 1.49
N GLY A 38 -0.46 -1.63 2.08
CA GLY A 38 0.03 -1.56 3.45
C GLY A 38 1.02 -0.40 3.69
N LEU A 39 1.94 -0.15 2.75
CA LEU A 39 2.84 1.01 2.82
C LEU A 39 2.07 2.34 2.71
N PHE A 40 1.06 2.42 1.83
CA PHE A 40 0.17 3.59 1.78
C PHE A 40 -0.58 3.81 3.09
N ALA A 41 -1.09 2.73 3.72
CA ALA A 41 -1.75 2.79 5.01
C ALA A 41 -0.84 3.41 6.10
N LEU A 42 0.44 3.03 6.15
CA LEU A 42 1.41 3.64 7.06
C LEU A 42 1.55 5.15 6.85
N THR A 43 1.57 5.61 5.59
CA THR A 43 1.64 7.05 5.31
C THR A 43 0.41 7.81 5.78
N HIS A 44 -0.77 7.19 5.68
CA HIS A 44 -2.01 7.75 6.21
C HIS A 44 -2.04 7.79 7.73
N LEU A 45 -1.51 6.75 8.40
CA LEU A 45 -1.36 6.75 9.86
C LEU A 45 -0.46 7.88 10.35
N PHE A 46 0.70 8.11 9.71
CA PHE A 46 1.56 9.26 10.06
C PHE A 46 0.87 10.61 9.81
N THR A 47 0.03 10.70 8.79
CA THR A 47 -0.73 11.91 8.50
C THR A 47 -1.79 12.16 9.58
N LEU A 48 -2.53 11.12 10.00
CA LEU A 48 -3.54 11.21 11.05
C LEU A 48 -2.93 11.48 12.43
N ALA A 49 -1.71 11.01 12.68
CA ALA A 49 -0.94 11.27 13.90
C ALA A 49 -0.30 12.67 13.95
N ASN A 50 -0.58 13.56 12.98
CA ASN A 50 0.07 14.87 12.83
C ASN A 50 1.60 14.82 12.70
N LEU A 51 2.13 13.68 12.26
CA LEU A 51 3.56 13.41 12.10
C LEU A 51 4.08 13.68 10.68
N ALA A 52 3.20 14.05 9.74
CA ALA A 52 3.54 14.15 8.32
C ALA A 52 4.62 15.19 7.99
N ALA A 53 4.64 16.34 8.69
CA ALA A 53 5.65 17.36 8.47
C ALA A 53 7.05 16.87 8.90
N MET A 54 7.14 16.26 10.08
CA MET A 54 8.38 15.72 10.64
C MET A 54 8.94 14.55 9.82
N LEU A 55 8.06 13.67 9.34
CA LEU A 55 8.43 12.44 8.64
C LEU A 55 8.23 12.55 7.12
N SER A 56 8.26 13.77 6.57
CA SER A 56 7.97 14.05 5.15
C SER A 56 8.84 13.21 4.19
N ILE A 57 10.15 13.13 4.42
CA ILE A 57 11.08 12.32 3.62
C ILE A 57 10.72 10.82 3.70
N LEU A 58 10.46 10.31 4.91
CA LEU A 58 10.08 8.90 5.10
C LEU A 58 8.75 8.58 4.38
N ILE A 59 7.77 9.47 4.48
CA ILE A 59 6.48 9.33 3.79
C ILE A 59 6.67 9.28 2.27
N ILE A 60 7.56 10.10 1.72
CA ILE A 60 7.89 10.07 0.28
C ILE A 60 8.51 8.72 -0.09
N ILE A 61 9.49 8.23 0.68
CA ILE A 61 10.13 6.94 0.44
C ILE A 61 9.10 5.80 0.47
N LEU A 62 8.21 5.77 1.47
CA LEU A 62 7.16 4.75 1.58
C LEU A 62 6.21 4.79 0.38
N ARG A 63 5.83 5.99 -0.09
CA ARG A 63 4.99 6.13 -1.29
C ARG A 63 5.69 5.65 -2.54
N LEU A 64 6.96 6.02 -2.75
CA LEU A 64 7.74 5.58 -3.90
C LEU A 64 7.88 4.05 -3.92
N ALA A 65 8.18 3.44 -2.76
CA ALA A 65 8.22 1.98 -2.64
C ALA A 65 6.86 1.34 -2.94
N ALA A 66 5.76 1.92 -2.44
CA ALA A 66 4.41 1.45 -2.71
C ALA A 66 4.06 1.52 -4.21
N TYR A 67 4.28 2.67 -4.86
CA TYR A 67 4.07 2.79 -6.31
C TYR A 67 4.97 1.83 -7.10
N GLY A 68 6.23 1.67 -6.69
CA GLY A 68 7.16 0.72 -7.30
C GLY A 68 6.65 -0.73 -7.23
N LEU A 69 6.11 -1.14 -6.09
CA LEU A 69 5.50 -2.48 -5.93
C LEU A 69 4.28 -2.67 -6.82
N VAL A 70 3.41 -1.66 -6.96
CA VAL A 70 2.25 -1.73 -7.87
C VAL A 70 2.72 -1.83 -9.32
N LEU A 71 3.66 -1.00 -9.73
CA LEU A 71 4.23 -1.04 -11.08
C LEU A 71 4.87 -2.40 -11.38
N PHE A 72 5.64 -2.94 -10.43
CA PHE A 72 6.24 -4.26 -10.55
C PHE A 72 5.19 -5.37 -10.65
N ALA A 73 4.12 -5.30 -9.84
CA ALA A 73 3.01 -6.26 -9.89
C ALA A 73 2.32 -6.23 -11.26
N LEU A 74 2.05 -5.05 -11.81
CA LEU A 74 1.45 -4.89 -13.15
C LEU A 74 2.39 -5.36 -14.25
N TYR A 75 3.67 -5.02 -14.17
CA TYR A 75 4.68 -5.51 -15.11
C TYR A 75 4.75 -7.03 -15.12
N ARG A 76 4.68 -7.68 -13.96
CA ARG A 76 4.68 -9.14 -13.86
C ARG A 76 3.42 -9.79 -14.44
N ILE A 77 2.28 -9.09 -14.44
CA ILE A 77 1.09 -9.54 -15.15
C ILE A 77 1.33 -9.47 -16.67
N LEU A 78 1.93 -8.38 -17.15
CA LEU A 78 2.22 -8.17 -18.57
C LEU A 78 3.30 -9.11 -19.12
N ALA A 79 4.32 -9.41 -18.30
CA ALA A 79 5.46 -10.24 -18.67
C ALA A 79 5.22 -11.75 -18.53
N LYS A 80 4.06 -12.15 -17.97
CA LYS A 80 3.58 -13.54 -17.96
C LYS A 80 2.75 -13.81 -19.20
#